data_AF-A0A8J4SAM5-F1
#
_entry.id   AF-A0A8J4SAM5-F1
#
_cell.length_a   1.000
_cell.length_b   1.000
_cell.length_c   1.000
_cell.angle_alpha   90.00
_cell.angle_beta   90.00
_cell.angle_gamma   90.00
#
_symmetry.space_group_name_H-M   'P 1'
#
loop_
_entity.id
_entity.type
_entity.pdbx_description
1 polymer ?
#
loop_
_entity_poly.entity_id
_entity_poly.type
_entity_poly.pdbx_seq_one_letter_code
_entity_poly.pdbx_strand_id
1 'polypeptide(L)'
;MLIGNHDGELRVFNIETDSVVEEWTCHSPSSAIVDLETNESSSMGVQSRLILSGVVALSDVADNEIALWDANDMSALTERWRFKGALRPKFNHYGDRIVALDARHNDNESELDGNLSVKGAVVLDIATGDVSCDLNDTMRSNDYGSETNCCFSPCDGTILTDGMLWDARIPTRALYKFDKLSNVGYGFFHPNGNEVIINSAVWDLRTYRLLRMVPAMDKCCVKFNPSGSVLFAYYPYAGGDHLVRRKSKLKSWFRVLDARDYKDITTIDLGRPIFDLSMNTKNTQLSIVEGRYLEAGDVDDDDSISRIYDVGRKRPSEDDSDAEDGEDENTLDDDEYDDESASSDDDDSTDEDEDDMEDDDATSDSNSEVSGSEEDGTEGDEDDEDGDDAQILAIEDDSSDEDGNGSILSTHDIGYLLELPDTTYYEIHGQYSSDEDDAEDDE
;
A
#
# COMPACT_ATOMS: atom_id res chain seq x y z
N MET A 1 -0.34 -1.12 21.94
CA MET A 1 -0.59 -1.43 20.52
C MET A 1 -2.09 -1.42 20.30
N LEU A 2 -2.59 -0.71 19.30
CA LEU A 2 -4.02 -0.62 19.00
C LEU A 2 -4.33 -1.58 17.84
N ILE A 3 -5.36 -2.42 17.97
CA ILE A 3 -5.74 -3.44 16.97
C ILE A 3 -7.27 -3.42 16.80
N GLY A 4 -7.72 -3.41 15.54
CA GLY A 4 -9.12 -3.70 15.19
C GLY A 4 -9.29 -5.15 14.73
N ASN A 5 -10.47 -5.73 14.93
CA ASN A 5 -10.80 -7.08 14.48
C ASN A 5 -11.97 -7.11 13.46
N HIS A 6 -12.34 -8.32 13.04
CA HIS A 6 -13.42 -8.57 12.09
C HIS A 6 -14.83 -8.44 12.70
N ASP A 7 -14.93 -8.38 14.03
CA ASP A 7 -16.17 -8.19 14.78
C ASP A 7 -16.45 -6.70 15.10
N GLY A 8 -15.69 -5.77 14.51
CA GLY A 8 -15.89 -4.34 14.73
C GLY A 8 -15.41 -3.84 16.10
N GLU A 9 -14.58 -4.63 16.79
CA GLU A 9 -14.01 -4.29 18.09
C GLU A 9 -12.61 -3.71 17.95
N LEU A 10 -12.32 -2.73 18.80
CA LEU A 10 -11.03 -2.07 18.93
C LEU A 10 -10.43 -2.45 20.28
N ARG A 11 -9.19 -2.94 20.28
CA ARG A 11 -8.47 -3.39 21.47
C ARG A 11 -7.13 -2.69 21.62
N VAL A 12 -6.77 -2.34 22.86
CA VAL A 12 -5.44 -1.85 23.23
C VAL A 12 -4.71 -2.97 23.95
N PHE A 13 -3.59 -3.40 23.40
CA PHE A 13 -2.69 -4.37 24.00
C PHE A 13 -1.49 -3.69 24.66
N ASN A 14 -1.13 -4.17 25.84
CA ASN A 14 0.18 -3.89 26.42
C ASN A 14 1.21 -4.81 25.75
N ILE A 15 2.21 -4.20 25.09
CA ILE A 15 3.23 -4.91 24.31
C ILE A 15 4.12 -5.79 25.21
N GLU A 16 4.32 -5.43 26.48
CA GLU A 16 5.20 -6.15 27.40
C GLU A 16 4.52 -7.35 28.06
N THR A 17 3.22 -7.24 28.33
CA THR A 17 2.47 -8.26 29.09
C THR A 17 1.50 -9.07 28.23
N ASP A 18 1.34 -8.72 26.95
CA ASP A 18 0.37 -9.31 26.00
C ASP A 18 -1.08 -9.28 26.49
N SER A 19 -1.37 -8.43 27.48
CA SER A 19 -2.71 -8.32 28.06
C SER A 19 -3.50 -7.22 27.37
N VAL A 20 -4.79 -7.48 27.11
CA VAL A 20 -5.75 -6.46 26.72
C VAL A 20 -5.92 -5.47 27.88
N VAL A 21 -5.62 -4.20 27.61
CA VAL A 21 -5.75 -3.08 28.54
C VAL A 21 -7.15 -2.50 28.44
N GLU A 22 -7.62 -2.27 27.22
CA GLU A 22 -8.90 -1.67 26.90
C GLU A 22 -9.52 -2.38 25.69
N GLU A 23 -10.84 -2.46 25.66
CA GLU A 23 -11.63 -3.09 24.61
C GLU A 23 -12.93 -2.29 24.41
N TRP A 24 -13.22 -1.97 23.15
CA TRP A 24 -14.39 -1.20 22.76
C TRP A 24 -15.07 -1.81 21.54
N THR A 25 -16.38 -2.06 21.64
CA THR A 25 -17.21 -2.42 20.48
C THR A 25 -17.58 -1.15 19.72
N CYS A 26 -16.84 -0.87 18.63
CA CYS A 26 -16.92 0.39 17.89
C CYS A 26 -17.91 0.30 16.70
N HIS A 27 -18.00 -0.87 16.09
CA HIS A 27 -18.82 -1.13 14.91
C HIS A 27 -19.70 -2.37 15.08
N SER A 28 -20.52 -2.66 14.07
CA SER A 28 -21.36 -3.86 14.06
C SER A 28 -20.49 -5.14 14.12
N PRO A 29 -20.95 -6.22 14.75
CA PRO A 29 -20.25 -7.52 14.73
C PRO A 29 -20.01 -8.13 13.33
N SER A 30 -20.63 -7.58 12.29
CA SER A 30 -20.47 -8.03 10.89
C SER A 30 -19.67 -7.05 10.03
N SER A 31 -18.78 -6.30 10.66
CA SER A 31 -18.05 -5.18 10.07
C SER A 31 -16.58 -5.25 10.48
N ALA A 32 -15.70 -5.53 9.52
CA ALA A 32 -14.27 -5.61 9.79
C ALA A 32 -13.61 -4.24 9.80
N ILE A 33 -12.83 -3.95 10.85
CA ILE A 33 -11.94 -2.78 10.87
C ILE A 33 -10.74 -3.11 9.98
N VAL A 34 -10.69 -2.45 8.82
CA VAL A 34 -9.64 -2.67 7.81
C VAL A 34 -8.60 -1.56 7.79
N ASP A 35 -8.99 -0.36 8.22
CA ASP A 35 -8.11 0.79 8.31
C ASP A 35 -8.19 1.36 9.72
N LEU A 36 -7.02 1.65 10.29
CA LEU A 36 -6.91 2.22 11.61
C LEU A 36 -5.78 3.24 11.62
N GLU A 37 -6.11 4.47 11.99
CA GLU A 37 -5.14 5.56 12.05
C GLU A 37 -5.32 6.38 13.32
N THR A 38 -4.21 6.82 13.90
CA THR A 38 -4.20 7.76 15.01
C THR A 38 -3.64 9.08 14.53
N ASN A 39 -4.10 10.17 15.14
CA ASN A 39 -3.61 11.49 14.77
C ASN A 39 -2.31 11.89 15.51
N GLU A 40 -1.63 10.97 16.21
CA GLU A 40 -0.48 11.27 17.07
C GLU A 40 0.70 11.92 16.35
N SER A 41 0.85 11.65 15.04
CA SER A 41 1.86 12.26 14.18
C SER A 41 1.45 13.62 13.62
N SER A 42 0.19 14.02 13.78
CA SER A 42 -0.33 15.30 13.30
C SER A 42 -0.01 16.45 14.27
N SER A 43 -0.03 17.68 13.75
CA SER A 43 0.20 18.88 14.57
C SER A 43 -0.82 19.03 15.71
N MET A 44 -2.07 18.67 15.45
CA MET A 44 -3.16 18.68 16.44
C MET A 44 -3.18 17.46 17.37
N GLY A 45 -2.50 16.36 17.01
CA GLY A 45 -2.44 15.12 17.78
C GLY A 45 -1.87 15.26 19.19
N VAL A 46 -1.00 16.26 19.38
CA VAL A 46 -0.41 16.56 20.70
C VAL A 46 -1.47 17.10 21.68
N GLN A 47 -2.56 17.69 21.17
CA GLN A 47 -3.60 18.33 21.97
C GLN A 47 -4.82 17.43 22.19
N SER A 48 -5.14 16.59 21.20
CA SER A 48 -6.30 15.70 21.25
C SER A 48 -5.94 14.38 20.60
N ARG A 49 -6.11 13.28 21.33
CA ARG A 49 -5.93 11.92 20.81
C ARG A 49 -7.21 11.48 20.11
N LEU A 50 -7.11 11.33 18.80
CA LEU A 50 -8.20 10.86 17.96
C LEU A 50 -7.81 9.54 17.31
N ILE A 51 -8.80 8.66 17.20
CA ILE A 51 -8.68 7.39 16.49
C ILE A 51 -9.67 7.44 15.33
N LEU A 52 -9.19 7.10 14.15
CA LEU A 52 -9.99 7.00 12.93
C LEU A 52 -10.03 5.54 12.52
N SER A 53 -11.24 4.98 12.48
CA SER A 53 -11.47 3.62 11.99
C SER A 53 -12.16 3.68 10.63
N GLY A 54 -11.68 2.86 9.70
CA GLY A 54 -12.33 2.56 8.44
C GLY A 54 -12.76 1.11 8.40
N VAL A 55 -14.00 0.89 8.00
CA VAL A 55 -14.69 -0.37 8.14
C VAL A 55 -15.28 -0.83 6.83
N VAL A 56 -15.11 -2.13 6.58
CA VAL A 56 -15.72 -2.83 5.45
C VAL A 56 -16.76 -3.81 5.97
N ALA A 57 -17.95 -3.75 5.39
CA ALA A 57 -19.05 -4.66 5.68
C ALA A 57 -18.71 -6.09 5.22
N LEU A 58 -18.92 -7.07 6.10
CA LEU A 58 -18.76 -8.49 5.78
C LEU A 58 -20.09 -9.17 5.39
N SER A 59 -21.20 -8.46 5.53
CA SER A 59 -22.55 -8.93 5.20
C SER A 59 -23.37 -7.81 4.57
N ASP A 60 -24.39 -8.19 3.80
CA ASP A 60 -25.32 -7.25 3.14
C ASP A 60 -26.14 -6.39 4.13
N VAL A 61 -26.04 -6.68 5.44
CA VAL A 61 -26.75 -5.95 6.50
C VAL A 61 -25.89 -4.81 7.06
N ALA A 62 -24.57 -4.86 6.85
CA ALA A 62 -23.64 -3.84 7.30
C ALA A 62 -23.34 -2.84 6.18
N ASP A 63 -23.10 -1.58 6.56
CA ASP A 63 -22.63 -0.55 5.64
C ASP A 63 -21.11 -0.39 5.77
N ASN A 64 -20.45 -0.07 4.66
CA ASN A 64 -19.10 0.46 4.70
C ASN A 64 -19.13 1.85 5.33
N GLU A 65 -18.21 2.14 6.24
CA GLU A 65 -18.23 3.41 6.96
C GLU A 65 -16.89 3.73 7.59
N ILE A 66 -16.75 4.99 7.98
CA ILE A 66 -15.63 5.47 8.79
C ILE A 66 -16.18 6.14 10.04
N ALA A 67 -15.45 6.05 11.14
CA ALA A 67 -15.83 6.70 12.40
C ALA A 67 -14.62 7.39 13.03
N LEU A 68 -14.89 8.54 13.64
CA LEU A 68 -13.90 9.28 14.41
C LEU A 68 -14.22 9.17 15.90
N TRP A 69 -13.21 8.77 16.66
CA TRP A 69 -13.29 8.54 18.09
C TRP A 69 -12.38 9.49 18.85
N ASP A 70 -12.88 9.99 19.97
CA ASP A 70 -12.11 10.73 20.96
C ASP A 70 -11.58 9.77 22.04
N ALA A 71 -10.25 9.70 22.15
CA ALA A 71 -9.53 8.86 23.09
C ALA A 71 -8.76 9.69 24.16
N ASN A 72 -9.18 10.94 24.41
CA ASN A 72 -8.58 11.78 25.45
C ASN A 72 -8.92 11.31 26.87
N ASP A 73 -10.12 10.80 27.07
CA ASP A 73 -10.54 10.21 28.35
C ASP A 73 -10.22 8.71 28.34
N MET A 74 -9.25 8.31 29.16
CA MET A 74 -8.85 6.90 29.31
C MET A 74 -10.00 5.99 29.78
N SER A 75 -11.10 6.55 30.31
CA SER A 75 -12.20 5.74 30.81
C SER A 75 -13.27 5.42 29.76
N ALA A 76 -13.32 6.15 28.64
CA ALA A 76 -14.34 5.94 27.61
C ALA A 76 -13.91 6.48 26.24
N LEU A 77 -13.87 5.58 25.25
CA LEU A 77 -13.78 5.97 23.85
C LEU A 77 -15.11 6.59 23.41
N THR A 78 -15.09 7.86 23.02
CA THR A 78 -16.32 8.61 22.68
C THR A 78 -16.43 8.80 21.17
N GLU A 79 -17.52 8.36 20.57
CA GLU A 79 -17.80 8.64 19.15
C GLU A 79 -18.02 10.15 18.95
N ARG A 80 -17.25 10.77 18.05
CA ARG A 80 -17.49 12.15 17.63
C ARG A 80 -18.51 12.20 16.50
N TRP A 81 -18.29 11.39 15.48
CA TRP A 81 -19.16 11.26 14.33
C TRP A 81 -18.82 10.00 13.53
N ARG A 82 -19.72 9.65 12.63
CA ARG A 82 -19.63 8.51 11.71
C ARG A 82 -20.10 8.92 10.34
N PHE A 83 -19.43 8.42 9.31
CA PHE A 83 -19.71 8.73 7.92
C PHE A 83 -19.85 7.44 7.10
N LYS A 84 -21.03 7.20 6.54
CA LYS A 84 -21.36 6.00 5.76
C LYS A 84 -20.93 6.13 4.31
N GLY A 85 -20.55 5.02 3.69
CA GLY A 85 -20.11 4.93 2.31
C GLY A 85 -18.71 5.49 2.06
N ALA A 86 -17.87 5.61 3.08
CA ALA A 86 -16.47 5.99 2.91
C ALA A 86 -15.52 4.84 3.24
N LEU A 87 -14.36 4.83 2.59
CA LEU A 87 -13.34 3.79 2.72
C LEU A 87 -11.94 4.40 2.81
N ARG A 88 -10.98 3.66 3.39
CA ARG A 88 -9.55 4.02 3.42
C ARG A 88 -9.29 5.46 3.89
N PRO A 89 -9.84 5.86 5.06
CA PRO A 89 -9.71 7.22 5.53
C PRO A 89 -8.27 7.53 5.96
N LYS A 90 -7.84 8.77 5.71
CA LYS A 90 -6.54 9.30 6.07
C LYS A 90 -6.60 10.69 6.65
N PHE A 91 -5.95 10.90 7.79
CA PHE A 91 -5.72 12.24 8.34
C PHE A 91 -4.78 13.04 7.44
N ASN A 92 -4.96 14.36 7.45
CA ASN A 92 -3.91 15.27 7.02
C ASN A 92 -2.86 15.48 8.14
N HIS A 93 -1.69 16.00 7.77
CA HIS A 93 -0.57 16.18 8.70
C HIS A 93 -0.80 17.31 9.71
N TYR A 94 -1.62 18.31 9.37
CA TYR A 94 -2.04 19.34 10.32
C TYR A 94 -3.03 18.77 11.35
N GLY A 95 -3.89 17.84 10.96
CA GLY A 95 -4.86 17.18 11.84
C GLY A 95 -6.17 17.95 11.99
N ASP A 96 -6.63 18.63 10.94
CA ASP A 96 -7.95 19.29 10.86
C ASP A 96 -8.88 18.69 9.81
N ARG A 97 -8.36 17.87 8.88
CA ARG A 97 -9.12 17.27 7.77
C ARG A 97 -8.82 15.79 7.61
N ILE A 98 -9.80 15.07 7.08
CA ILE A 98 -9.68 13.67 6.68
C ILE A 98 -10.00 13.57 5.19
N VAL A 99 -9.28 12.74 4.47
CA VAL A 99 -9.67 12.32 3.11
C VAL A 99 -10.07 10.85 3.16
N ALA A 100 -11.14 10.48 2.47
CA ALA A 100 -11.58 9.08 2.35
C ALA A 100 -12.12 8.84 0.95
N LEU A 101 -12.04 7.60 0.47
CA LEU A 101 -12.66 7.23 -0.80
C LEU A 101 -14.18 7.31 -0.69
N ASP A 102 -14.83 7.77 -1.75
CA ASP A 102 -16.28 7.88 -1.82
C ASP A 102 -16.87 6.65 -2.52
N ALA A 103 -17.50 5.81 -1.71
CA ALA A 103 -18.21 4.60 -2.12
C ALA A 103 -19.70 4.66 -1.72
N ARG A 104 -20.27 5.87 -1.61
CA ARG A 104 -21.70 6.04 -1.34
C ARG A 104 -22.51 5.50 -2.52
N HIS A 105 -23.53 4.71 -2.23
CA HIS A 105 -24.49 4.26 -3.24
C HIS A 105 -25.23 5.47 -3.84
N ASN A 106 -25.30 5.54 -5.16
CA ASN A 106 -26.25 6.41 -5.84
C ASN A 106 -27.53 5.62 -6.06
N ASP A 107 -28.68 6.15 -5.63
CA ASP A 107 -30.02 5.58 -5.83
C ASP A 107 -30.40 5.28 -7.30
N ASN A 108 -29.54 5.69 -8.27
CA ASN A 108 -29.79 5.59 -9.71
C ASN A 108 -29.04 4.45 -10.41
N GLU A 109 -28.16 3.73 -9.74
CA GLU A 109 -27.45 2.57 -10.31
C GLU A 109 -28.07 1.28 -9.75
N SER A 110 -28.66 0.48 -10.65
CA SER A 110 -29.33 -0.77 -10.33
C SER A 110 -28.48 -1.68 -9.44
N GLU A 111 -29.10 -2.25 -8.41
CA GLU A 111 -28.59 -3.23 -7.43
C GLU A 111 -28.09 -4.57 -8.05
N LEU A 112 -27.85 -4.64 -9.36
CA LEU A 112 -27.57 -5.88 -10.08
C LEU A 112 -26.08 -6.27 -10.11
N ASP A 113 -25.19 -5.33 -9.80
CA ASP A 113 -23.75 -5.58 -9.72
C ASP A 113 -23.33 -5.28 -8.28
N GLY A 114 -23.26 -6.31 -7.43
CA GLY A 114 -22.83 -6.21 -6.02
C GLY A 114 -21.36 -5.77 -5.84
N ASN A 115 -20.82 -5.04 -6.82
CA ASN A 115 -19.49 -4.47 -6.80
C ASN A 115 -19.53 -3.09 -6.14
N LEU A 116 -18.69 -2.92 -5.13
CA LEU A 116 -18.40 -1.65 -4.49
C LEU A 116 -17.89 -0.63 -5.52
N SER A 117 -18.72 0.34 -5.91
CA SER A 117 -18.33 1.40 -6.85
C SER A 117 -17.73 2.59 -6.11
N VAL A 118 -16.47 2.90 -6.41
CA VAL A 118 -15.76 4.06 -5.85
C VAL A 118 -15.71 5.14 -6.91
N LYS A 119 -16.28 6.31 -6.64
CA LYS A 119 -16.41 7.41 -7.62
C LYS A 119 -15.34 8.50 -7.49
N GLY A 120 -14.50 8.41 -6.47
CA GLY A 120 -13.47 9.39 -6.17
C GLY A 120 -13.14 9.40 -4.69
N ALA A 121 -12.92 10.59 -4.14
CA ALA A 121 -12.71 10.78 -2.70
C ALA A 121 -13.51 11.96 -2.17
N VAL A 122 -13.75 11.99 -0.87
CA VAL A 122 -14.33 13.11 -0.13
C VAL A 122 -13.33 13.62 0.90
N VAL A 123 -13.33 14.93 1.14
CA VAL A 123 -12.59 15.54 2.25
C VAL A 123 -13.59 15.96 3.31
N LEU A 124 -13.34 15.56 4.54
CA LEU A 124 -14.18 15.76 5.71
C LEU A 124 -13.50 16.69 6.69
N ASP A 125 -14.27 17.57 7.33
CA ASP A 125 -13.81 18.36 8.47
C ASP A 125 -13.79 17.48 9.74
N ILE A 126 -12.69 17.49 10.49
CA ILE A 126 -12.55 16.64 11.69
C ILE A 126 -13.49 17.09 12.82
N ALA A 127 -13.78 18.38 12.93
CA ALA A 127 -14.59 18.89 14.03
C ALA A 127 -16.08 18.57 13.85
N THR A 128 -16.59 18.64 12.62
CA THR A 128 -18.02 18.44 12.34
C THR A 128 -18.36 17.10 11.70
N GLY A 129 -17.41 16.46 11.01
CA GLY A 129 -17.67 15.28 10.17
C GLY A 129 -18.38 15.61 8.85
N ASP A 130 -18.52 16.89 8.51
CA ASP A 130 -19.16 17.32 7.27
C ASP A 130 -18.22 17.21 6.08
N VAL A 131 -18.80 16.92 4.90
CA VAL A 131 -18.07 16.94 3.63
C VAL A 131 -17.72 18.38 3.28
N SER A 132 -16.43 18.70 3.32
CA SER A 132 -15.90 19.97 2.84
C SER A 132 -15.87 20.02 1.32
N CYS A 133 -15.59 18.90 0.66
CA CYS A 133 -15.55 18.81 -0.81
C CYS A 133 -15.50 17.37 -1.33
N ASP A 134 -15.98 17.20 -2.56
CA ASP A 134 -15.86 15.97 -3.34
C ASP A 134 -14.74 16.11 -4.39
N LEU A 135 -13.86 15.12 -4.44
CA LEU A 135 -12.75 14.97 -5.39
C LEU A 135 -13.15 13.93 -6.44
N ASN A 136 -13.87 14.37 -7.46
CA ASN A 136 -14.33 13.52 -8.56
C ASN A 136 -14.23 14.28 -9.89
N ASP A 137 -13.65 13.63 -10.90
CA ASP A 137 -13.62 14.09 -12.28
C ASP A 137 -13.89 12.89 -13.18
N THR A 138 -15.18 12.66 -13.49
CA THR A 138 -15.64 11.49 -14.25
C THR A 138 -15.05 11.42 -15.67
N MET A 139 -14.63 12.56 -16.23
CA MET A 139 -14.06 12.61 -17.58
C MET A 139 -12.58 12.24 -17.60
N ARG A 140 -11.84 12.52 -16.51
CA ARG A 140 -10.40 12.28 -16.38
C ARG A 140 -10.06 11.15 -15.41
N SER A 141 -11.04 10.52 -14.80
CA SER A 141 -10.85 9.37 -13.91
C SER A 141 -10.00 8.28 -14.57
N ASN A 142 -9.07 7.71 -13.80
CA ASN A 142 -8.39 6.49 -14.22
C ASN A 142 -9.24 5.25 -13.96
N ASP A 143 -10.30 5.36 -13.15
CA ASP A 143 -11.24 4.28 -12.84
C ASP A 143 -10.50 3.05 -12.31
N TYR A 144 -9.79 3.25 -11.20
CA TYR A 144 -9.19 2.16 -10.42
C TYR A 144 -10.22 1.44 -9.53
N GLY A 145 -11.45 1.96 -9.42
CA GLY A 145 -12.49 1.41 -8.55
C GLY A 145 -12.03 1.32 -7.09
N SER A 146 -12.26 0.17 -6.45
CA SER A 146 -11.82 -0.10 -5.08
C SER A 146 -10.32 -0.40 -4.93
N GLU A 147 -9.57 -0.55 -6.03
CA GLU A 147 -8.13 -0.83 -6.02
C GLU A 147 -7.28 0.44 -6.02
N THR A 148 -7.69 1.44 -5.23
CA THR A 148 -7.01 2.73 -5.08
C THR A 148 -7.08 3.24 -3.65
N ASN A 149 -6.35 4.28 -3.29
CA ASN A 149 -6.43 4.93 -1.98
C ASN A 149 -6.35 6.44 -2.16
N CYS A 150 -6.49 7.15 -1.04
CA CYS A 150 -6.33 8.60 -1.00
C CYS A 150 -5.40 9.00 0.13
N CYS A 151 -4.61 10.07 -0.09
CA CYS A 151 -3.73 10.62 0.93
C CYS A 151 -3.39 12.10 0.66
N PHE A 152 -3.03 12.82 1.71
CA PHE A 152 -2.47 14.17 1.62
C PHE A 152 -0.96 14.12 1.33
N SER A 153 -0.45 15.13 0.63
CA SER A 153 0.99 15.34 0.54
C SER A 153 1.59 15.70 1.90
N PRO A 154 2.91 15.53 2.10
CA PRO A 154 3.56 15.82 3.39
C PRO A 154 3.35 17.24 3.93
N CYS A 155 2.98 18.20 3.06
CA CYS A 155 2.68 19.58 3.41
C CYS A 155 1.18 19.94 3.37
N ASP A 156 0.29 18.96 3.20
CA ASP A 156 -1.16 19.11 3.06
C ASP A 156 -1.64 20.06 1.95
N GLY A 157 -0.76 20.38 1.00
CA GLY A 157 -1.07 21.29 -0.12
C GLY A 157 -1.80 20.62 -1.28
N THR A 158 -1.66 19.30 -1.40
CA THR A 158 -2.25 18.50 -2.48
C THR A 158 -2.77 17.18 -1.95
N ILE A 159 -3.73 16.59 -2.68
CA ILE A 159 -4.31 15.28 -2.38
C ILE A 159 -4.08 14.38 -3.59
N LEU A 160 -3.73 13.12 -3.35
CA LEU A 160 -3.65 12.09 -4.37
C LEU A 160 -4.82 11.13 -4.19
N THR A 161 -5.55 10.85 -5.26
CA THR A 161 -6.57 9.79 -5.32
C THR A 161 -6.78 9.37 -6.77
N ASP A 162 -7.05 8.10 -7.04
CA ASP A 162 -7.30 7.58 -8.40
C ASP A 162 -6.19 7.93 -9.42
N GLY A 163 -4.93 8.01 -8.98
CA GLY A 163 -3.81 8.46 -9.82
C GLY A 163 -3.93 9.90 -10.33
N MET A 164 -4.74 10.72 -9.66
CA MET A 164 -4.96 12.14 -9.94
C MET A 164 -4.44 12.98 -8.78
N LEU A 165 -3.77 14.09 -9.10
CA LEU A 165 -3.30 15.08 -8.14
C LEU A 165 -4.29 16.24 -8.06
N TRP A 166 -4.71 16.60 -6.84
CA TRP A 166 -5.72 17.61 -6.56
C TRP A 166 -5.14 18.73 -5.68
N ASP A 167 -5.59 19.98 -5.87
CA ASP A 167 -5.23 21.08 -4.96
C ASP A 167 -6.08 20.99 -3.68
N ALA A 168 -5.44 20.82 -2.51
CA ALA A 168 -6.16 20.66 -1.25
C ALA A 168 -6.86 21.94 -0.76
N ARG A 169 -6.53 23.11 -1.33
CA ARG A 169 -7.14 24.42 -0.99
C ARG A 169 -8.28 24.77 -1.93
N ILE A 170 -8.22 24.28 -3.16
CA ILE A 170 -9.26 24.45 -4.19
C ILE A 170 -9.65 23.06 -4.69
N PRO A 171 -10.41 22.31 -3.87
CA PRO A 171 -10.58 20.87 -4.06
C PRO A 171 -11.40 20.44 -5.28
N THR A 172 -11.97 21.38 -6.05
CA THR A 172 -12.57 21.08 -7.36
C THR A 172 -11.55 21.10 -8.51
N ARG A 173 -10.28 21.40 -8.22
CA ARG A 173 -9.22 21.54 -9.22
C ARG A 173 -8.29 20.33 -9.18
N ALA A 174 -8.52 19.39 -10.08
CA ALA A 174 -7.52 18.40 -10.45
C ALA A 174 -6.35 19.09 -11.19
N LEU A 175 -5.16 19.02 -10.60
CA LEU A 175 -3.91 19.62 -11.06
C LEU A 175 -3.27 18.79 -12.18
N TYR A 176 -3.24 17.47 -12.01
CA TYR A 176 -2.58 16.58 -12.95
C TYR A 176 -3.18 15.17 -12.92
N LYS A 177 -3.19 14.50 -14.07
CA LYS A 177 -3.58 13.10 -14.23
C LYS A 177 -2.33 12.30 -14.58
N PHE A 178 -1.92 11.39 -13.71
CA PHE A 178 -0.85 10.45 -14.07
C PHE A 178 -1.40 9.36 -15.00
N ASP A 179 -0.52 8.85 -15.86
CA ASP A 179 -0.88 7.79 -16.80
C ASP A 179 -1.21 6.49 -16.06
N LYS A 180 -2.28 5.82 -16.49
CA LYS A 180 -2.69 4.52 -15.95
C LYS A 180 -1.78 3.42 -16.48
N LEU A 181 -0.72 3.11 -15.72
CA LEU A 181 0.26 2.07 -16.06
C LEU A 181 -0.09 0.67 -15.50
N SER A 182 -1.16 0.57 -14.70
CA SER A 182 -1.63 -0.67 -14.05
C SER A 182 -3.14 -0.59 -13.82
N ASN A 183 -3.76 -1.72 -13.46
CA ASN A 183 -5.16 -1.77 -13.00
C ASN A 183 -5.28 -1.56 -11.48
N VAL A 184 -4.16 -1.48 -10.77
CA VAL A 184 -4.10 -1.14 -9.34
C VAL A 184 -3.50 0.26 -9.20
N GLY A 185 -4.14 1.10 -8.41
CA GLY A 185 -3.91 2.53 -8.31
C GLY A 185 -3.44 3.02 -6.94
N TYR A 186 -2.91 2.14 -6.08
CA TYR A 186 -2.37 2.54 -4.78
C TYR A 186 -1.31 3.64 -4.95
N GLY A 187 -1.62 4.83 -4.44
CA GLY A 187 -0.82 6.03 -4.53
C GLY A 187 -0.27 6.47 -3.17
N PHE A 188 0.99 6.88 -3.14
CA PHE A 188 1.70 7.35 -1.94
C PHE A 188 2.60 8.52 -2.29
N PHE A 189 2.62 9.55 -1.44
CA PHE A 189 3.65 10.58 -1.52
C PHE A 189 4.94 10.07 -0.88
N HIS A 190 6.07 10.31 -1.55
CA HIS A 190 7.35 10.10 -0.91
C HIS A 190 7.55 11.16 0.20
N PRO A 191 8.05 10.80 1.40
CA PRO A 191 8.22 11.73 2.53
C PRO A 191 9.09 12.97 2.24
N ASN A 192 9.97 12.89 1.23
CA ASN A 192 10.75 14.05 0.74
C ASN A 192 9.89 15.15 0.07
N GLY A 193 8.63 14.86 -0.26
CA GLY A 193 7.69 15.80 -0.87
C GLY A 193 7.89 16.09 -2.37
N ASN A 194 8.87 15.46 -3.03
CA ASN A 194 9.18 15.72 -4.44
C ASN A 194 8.72 14.62 -5.39
N GLU A 195 8.37 13.45 -4.85
CA GLU A 195 8.00 12.29 -5.64
C GLU A 195 6.64 11.75 -5.22
N VAL A 196 5.93 11.20 -6.20
CA VAL A 196 4.70 10.43 -5.97
C VAL A 196 4.84 9.06 -6.60
N ILE A 197 4.43 8.06 -5.85
CA ILE A 197 4.46 6.66 -6.23
C ILE A 197 3.03 6.26 -6.53
N ILE A 198 2.77 5.71 -7.70
CA ILE A 198 1.48 5.11 -8.06
C ILE A 198 1.76 3.68 -8.52
N ASN A 199 1.29 2.72 -7.74
CA ASN A 199 1.61 1.31 -7.89
C ASN A 199 3.14 1.09 -7.87
N SER A 200 3.73 0.77 -9.02
CA SER A 200 5.17 0.57 -9.22
C SER A 200 5.85 1.76 -9.90
N ALA A 201 5.13 2.81 -10.27
CA ALA A 201 5.65 3.95 -11.01
C ALA A 201 6.00 5.11 -10.06
N VAL A 202 7.23 5.62 -10.14
CA VAL A 202 7.70 6.77 -9.38
C VAL A 202 7.75 8.00 -10.29
N TRP A 203 7.06 9.06 -9.91
CA TRP A 203 6.91 10.29 -10.68
C TRP A 203 7.46 11.49 -9.94
N ASP A 204 8.06 12.42 -10.66
CA ASP A 204 8.50 13.72 -10.12
C ASP A 204 7.34 14.71 -10.06
N LEU A 205 7.07 15.31 -8.89
CA LEU A 205 5.93 16.22 -8.69
C LEU A 205 6.13 17.61 -9.30
N ARG A 206 7.36 17.98 -9.67
CA ARG A 206 7.64 19.30 -10.24
C ARG A 206 7.53 19.32 -11.76
N THR A 207 7.88 18.21 -12.40
CA THR A 207 7.91 18.04 -13.86
C THR A 207 6.85 17.07 -14.37
N TYR A 208 6.23 16.29 -13.47
CA TYR A 208 5.27 15.22 -13.76
C TYR A 208 5.81 14.11 -14.65
N ARG A 209 7.14 13.97 -14.70
CA ARG A 209 7.80 12.94 -15.51
C ARG A 209 7.94 11.64 -14.70
N LEU A 210 7.78 10.52 -15.40
CA LEU A 210 8.11 9.22 -14.86
C LEU A 210 9.62 9.14 -14.64
N LEU A 211 10.04 8.94 -13.39
CA LEU A 211 11.45 8.81 -13.01
C LEU A 211 11.93 7.37 -13.18
N ARG A 212 11.15 6.40 -12.69
CA ARG A 212 11.49 4.97 -12.75
C ARG A 212 10.28 4.08 -12.47
N MET A 213 10.39 2.83 -12.91
CA MET A 213 9.52 1.73 -12.51
C MET A 213 10.23 0.87 -11.48
N VAL A 214 9.53 0.53 -10.39
CA VAL A 214 10.00 -0.31 -9.28
C VAL A 214 9.12 -1.55 -9.20
N PRO A 215 9.45 -2.65 -9.91
CA PRO A 215 8.61 -3.85 -9.97
C PRO A 215 8.33 -4.48 -8.60
N ALA A 216 9.23 -4.29 -7.63
CA ALA A 216 9.07 -4.77 -6.26
C ALA A 216 7.82 -4.21 -5.55
N MET A 217 7.28 -3.09 -6.02
CA MET A 217 6.10 -2.42 -5.46
C MET A 217 4.81 -2.72 -6.24
N ASP A 218 4.86 -3.54 -7.29
CA ASP A 218 3.68 -3.85 -8.10
C ASP A 218 2.59 -4.54 -7.27
N LYS A 219 1.41 -3.90 -7.26
CA LYS A 219 0.21 -4.25 -6.50
C LYS A 219 0.43 -4.28 -4.99
N CYS A 220 1.43 -3.58 -4.48
CA CYS A 220 1.74 -3.53 -3.06
C CYS A 220 1.15 -2.28 -2.40
N CYS A 221 0.74 -2.44 -1.15
CA CYS A 221 0.63 -1.32 -0.22
C CYS A 221 2.03 -0.94 0.24
N VAL A 222 2.27 0.36 0.44
CA VAL A 222 3.57 0.91 0.83
C VAL A 222 3.41 1.70 2.12
N LYS A 223 4.25 1.39 3.12
CA LYS A 223 4.36 2.19 4.34
C LYS A 223 5.81 2.62 4.54
N PHE A 224 6.02 3.93 4.68
CA PHE A 224 7.34 4.48 5.02
C PHE A 224 7.59 4.34 6.51
N ASN A 225 8.85 4.17 6.88
CA ASN A 225 9.24 4.36 8.27
C ASN A 225 9.09 5.85 8.66
N PRO A 226 8.90 6.16 9.96
CA PRO A 226 8.80 7.53 10.45
C PRO A 226 9.91 8.50 10.00
N SER A 227 11.13 8.02 9.72
CA SER A 227 12.22 8.87 9.22
C SER A 227 12.25 9.05 7.69
N GLY A 228 11.38 8.36 6.95
CA GLY A 228 11.30 8.40 5.49
C GLY A 228 12.54 7.85 4.76
N SER A 229 13.34 7.03 5.43
CA SER A 229 14.57 6.45 4.87
C SER A 229 14.37 5.07 4.24
N VAL A 230 13.35 4.35 4.69
CA VAL A 230 13.05 2.98 4.26
C VAL A 230 11.54 2.86 4.04
N LEU A 231 11.14 2.06 3.05
CA LEU A 231 9.74 1.71 2.82
C LEU A 231 9.52 0.19 2.92
N PHE A 232 8.35 -0.17 3.40
CA PHE A 232 7.85 -1.54 3.47
C PHE A 232 6.79 -1.72 2.38
N ALA A 233 7.01 -2.66 1.47
CA ALA A 233 6.06 -3.02 0.43
C ALA A 233 5.49 -4.42 0.71
N TYR A 234 4.17 -4.53 0.83
CA TYR A 234 3.49 -5.80 1.10
C TYR A 234 2.18 -5.89 0.32
N TYR A 235 1.70 -7.11 0.10
CA TYR A 235 0.42 -7.33 -0.56
C TYR A 235 -0.68 -7.46 0.50
N PRO A 236 -1.53 -6.43 0.72
CA PRO A 236 -2.55 -6.50 1.74
C PRO A 236 -3.59 -7.57 1.37
N TYR A 237 -3.90 -8.44 2.33
CA TYR A 237 -4.96 -9.43 2.18
C TYR A 237 -6.32 -8.75 2.37
N ALA A 238 -7.05 -8.55 1.27
CA ALA A 238 -8.31 -7.80 1.27
C ALA A 238 -9.56 -8.62 1.64
N GLY A 239 -9.43 -9.83 2.21
CA GLY A 239 -10.59 -10.73 2.39
C GLY A 239 -11.19 -11.18 1.05
N GLY A 240 -12.01 -12.22 1.06
CA GLY A 240 -12.63 -12.78 -0.15
C GLY A 240 -12.72 -14.30 -0.09
N ASP A 241 -13.54 -14.89 -0.97
CA ASP A 241 -13.90 -16.30 -0.92
C ASP A 241 -12.66 -17.22 -0.83
N HIS A 242 -12.54 -17.90 0.32
CA HIS A 242 -11.46 -18.82 0.67
C HIS A 242 -11.31 -19.94 -0.37
N LEU A 243 -12.38 -20.29 -1.09
CA LEU A 243 -12.39 -21.37 -2.09
C LEU A 243 -11.71 -20.97 -3.41
N VAL A 244 -11.95 -19.76 -3.89
CA VAL A 244 -11.39 -19.26 -5.16
C VAL A 244 -9.89 -18.97 -5.00
N ARG A 245 -9.48 -18.49 -3.82
CA ARG A 245 -8.12 -18.01 -3.58
C ARG A 245 -7.14 -19.08 -3.12
N ARG A 246 -7.62 -20.28 -2.69
CA ARG A 246 -6.80 -21.50 -2.50
C ARG A 246 -6.00 -21.91 -3.74
N LYS A 247 -6.41 -21.45 -4.93
CA LYS A 247 -5.69 -21.72 -6.21
C LYS A 247 -4.60 -20.69 -6.53
N SER A 248 -4.59 -19.52 -5.89
CA SER A 248 -3.55 -18.49 -6.08
C SER A 248 -2.52 -18.58 -4.96
N LYS A 249 -1.22 -18.57 -5.30
CA LYS A 249 -0.15 -18.41 -4.31
C LYS A 249 -0.36 -17.06 -3.61
N LEU A 250 -0.87 -17.08 -2.36
CA LEU A 250 -0.97 -15.87 -1.55
C LEU A 250 0.44 -15.28 -1.41
N LYS A 251 0.59 -13.98 -1.70
CA LYS A 251 1.85 -13.29 -1.48
C LYS A 251 2.01 -13.10 0.02
N SER A 252 2.78 -13.99 0.66
CA SER A 252 3.02 -14.05 2.10
C SER A 252 4.27 -13.30 2.56
N TRP A 253 4.76 -12.38 1.72
CA TRP A 253 6.02 -11.67 1.94
C TRP A 253 5.80 -10.17 2.05
N PHE A 254 6.72 -9.53 2.73
CA PHE A 254 6.94 -8.09 2.60
C PHE A 254 8.39 -7.82 2.23
N ARG A 255 8.61 -6.74 1.48
CA ARG A 255 9.92 -6.24 1.08
C ARG A 255 10.24 -4.96 1.82
N VAL A 256 11.52 -4.78 2.07
CA VAL A 256 12.09 -3.57 2.66
C VAL A 256 12.98 -2.95 1.60
N LEU A 257 12.69 -1.72 1.18
CA LEU A 257 13.45 -1.01 0.16
C LEU A 257 14.05 0.27 0.75
N ASP A 258 15.21 0.68 0.24
CA ASP A 258 15.75 2.01 0.50
C ASP A 258 14.86 3.05 -0.19
N ALA A 259 14.39 4.06 0.55
CA ALA A 259 13.49 5.07 0.00
C ALA A 259 14.18 6.01 -1.01
N ARG A 260 15.52 6.13 -0.98
CA ARG A 260 16.27 7.06 -1.84
C ARG A 260 16.46 6.55 -3.25
N ASP A 261 16.73 5.25 -3.40
CA ASP A 261 17.02 4.65 -4.69
C ASP A 261 16.10 3.49 -5.08
N TYR A 262 15.18 3.10 -4.18
CA TYR A 262 14.21 2.02 -4.35
C TYR A 262 14.86 0.65 -4.55
N LYS A 263 16.08 0.43 -4.07
CA LYS A 263 16.70 -0.90 -4.07
C LYS A 263 16.17 -1.77 -2.94
N ASP A 264 15.99 -3.05 -3.24
CA ASP A 264 15.64 -4.07 -2.26
C ASP A 264 16.77 -4.22 -1.22
N ILE A 265 16.44 -4.00 0.06
CA ILE A 265 17.31 -4.25 1.21
C ILE A 265 17.13 -5.71 1.66
N THR A 266 15.88 -6.13 1.85
CA THR A 266 15.55 -7.51 2.23
C THR A 266 14.13 -7.87 1.85
N THR A 267 13.88 -9.17 1.67
CA THR A 267 12.53 -9.74 1.52
C THR A 267 12.33 -10.76 2.62
N ILE A 268 11.24 -10.63 3.37
CA ILE A 268 10.89 -11.54 4.45
C ILE A 268 9.59 -12.24 4.06
N ASP A 269 9.66 -13.55 3.90
CA ASP A 269 8.50 -14.42 3.67
C ASP A 269 8.02 -15.01 4.99
N LEU A 270 6.75 -14.79 5.31
CA LEU A 270 6.10 -15.26 6.54
C LEU A 270 5.37 -16.60 6.33
N GLY A 271 5.22 -17.05 5.08
CA GLY A 271 4.41 -18.22 4.72
C GLY A 271 2.90 -18.06 4.99
N ARG A 272 2.47 -16.86 5.43
CA ARG A 272 1.10 -16.50 5.79
C ARG A 272 0.70 -15.18 5.12
N PRO A 273 -0.57 -14.99 4.75
CA PRO A 273 -1.03 -13.72 4.18
C PRO A 273 -0.91 -12.59 5.21
N ILE A 274 -0.57 -11.39 4.75
CA ILE A 274 -0.41 -10.20 5.58
C ILE A 274 -1.67 -9.35 5.44
N PHE A 275 -2.35 -9.06 6.54
CA PHE A 275 -3.49 -8.12 6.57
C PHE A 275 -2.99 -6.69 6.64
N ASP A 276 -2.18 -6.39 7.64
CA ASP A 276 -1.60 -5.06 7.82
C ASP A 276 -0.22 -5.12 8.50
N LEU A 277 0.54 -4.05 8.35
CA LEU A 277 1.87 -3.85 8.91
C LEU A 277 1.97 -2.45 9.50
N SER A 278 2.53 -2.28 10.69
CA SER A 278 2.70 -0.96 11.30
C SER A 278 3.99 -0.87 12.09
N MET A 279 4.68 0.26 12.00
CA MET A 279 5.96 0.51 12.65
C MET A 279 5.82 1.59 13.71
N ASN A 280 6.49 1.41 14.85
CA ASN A 280 6.45 2.41 15.91
C ASN A 280 7.21 3.69 15.52
N THR A 281 6.89 4.81 16.19
CA THR A 281 7.51 6.13 15.93
C THR A 281 9.02 6.18 16.19
N LYS A 282 9.55 5.23 16.98
CA LYS A 282 10.98 5.13 17.32
C LYS A 282 11.79 4.28 16.34
N ASN A 283 11.16 3.71 15.33
CA ASN A 283 11.78 2.80 14.36
C ASN A 283 12.37 1.50 14.96
N THR A 284 11.91 1.07 16.13
CA THR A 284 12.48 -0.10 16.84
C THR A 284 11.62 -1.35 16.75
N GLN A 285 10.32 -1.21 16.50
CA GLN A 285 9.37 -2.32 16.53
C GLN A 285 8.45 -2.26 15.33
N LEU A 286 8.25 -3.42 14.69
CA LEU A 286 7.37 -3.65 13.56
C LEU A 286 6.29 -4.65 13.95
N SER A 287 5.03 -4.24 13.96
CA SER A 287 3.89 -5.12 14.13
C SER A 287 3.37 -5.58 12.76
N ILE A 288 3.08 -6.86 12.63
CA ILE A 288 2.50 -7.46 11.42
C ILE A 288 1.30 -8.30 11.84
N VAL A 289 0.16 -8.04 11.22
CA VAL A 289 -1.05 -8.86 11.35
C VAL A 289 -1.05 -9.88 10.22
N GLU A 290 -1.00 -11.15 10.57
CA GLU A 290 -0.91 -12.26 9.62
C GLU A 290 -2.08 -13.23 9.78
N GLY A 291 -2.46 -13.84 8.66
CA GLY A 291 -3.46 -14.89 8.62
C GLY A 291 -2.91 -16.29 8.82
N ARG A 292 -3.73 -17.27 8.48
CA ARG A 292 -3.52 -18.69 8.79
C ARG A 292 -2.48 -19.40 7.91
N TYR A 293 -1.91 -20.51 8.41
CA TYR A 293 -1.20 -21.52 7.60
C TYR A 293 -2.17 -22.21 6.63
N LEU A 294 -1.83 -22.22 5.34
CA LEU A 294 -2.65 -22.86 4.30
C LEU A 294 -2.64 -24.41 4.33
N GLU A 295 -1.84 -25.04 5.20
CA GLU A 295 -1.58 -26.50 5.16
C GLU A 295 -2.26 -27.34 6.25
N ALA A 296 -2.83 -26.76 7.30
CA ALA A 296 -3.42 -27.54 8.40
C ALA A 296 -4.94 -27.69 8.22
N GLY A 297 -5.39 -28.89 7.84
CA GLY A 297 -6.79 -29.26 7.64
C GLY A 297 -7.67 -29.35 8.90
N ASP A 298 -7.36 -28.61 9.97
CA ASP A 298 -8.18 -28.55 11.19
C ASP A 298 -9.03 -27.26 11.19
N VAL A 299 -10.31 -27.41 10.86
CA VAL A 299 -11.25 -26.31 10.54
C VAL A 299 -11.61 -25.40 11.73
N ASP A 300 -11.02 -25.58 12.91
CA ASP A 300 -11.54 -25.00 14.15
C ASP A 300 -10.69 -23.90 14.84
N ASP A 301 -9.50 -23.54 14.35
CA ASP A 301 -8.69 -22.41 14.88
C ASP A 301 -8.42 -21.37 13.76
N ASP A 302 -9.35 -20.42 13.59
CA ASP A 302 -9.37 -19.39 12.55
C ASP A 302 -8.81 -18.02 13.01
N ASP A 303 -7.88 -18.01 13.97
CA ASP A 303 -7.40 -16.76 14.56
C ASP A 303 -6.27 -16.10 13.75
N SER A 304 -6.50 -14.85 13.33
CA SER A 304 -5.44 -13.94 12.88
C SER A 304 -4.52 -13.57 14.03
N ILE A 305 -3.22 -13.49 13.80
CA ILE A 305 -2.21 -13.21 14.85
C ILE A 305 -1.49 -11.92 14.53
N SER A 306 -1.24 -11.09 15.55
CA SER A 306 -0.31 -9.96 15.45
C SER A 306 1.06 -10.36 16.02
N ARG A 307 2.12 -10.22 15.22
CA ARG A 307 3.51 -10.45 15.65
C ARG A 307 4.29 -9.16 15.68
N ILE A 308 5.05 -8.96 16.75
CA ILE A 308 5.95 -7.82 16.93
C ILE A 308 7.38 -8.28 16.69
N TYR A 309 8.08 -7.59 15.78
CA TYR A 309 9.47 -7.81 15.44
C TYR A 309 10.32 -6.64 15.93
N ASP A 310 11.45 -6.94 16.57
CA ASP A 310 12.46 -5.93 16.89
C ASP A 310 13.33 -5.65 15.66
N VAL A 311 13.44 -4.38 15.30
CA VAL A 311 14.26 -3.91 14.18
C VAL A 311 15.64 -3.53 14.67
N GLY A 312 16.68 -3.93 13.93
CA GLY A 312 18.08 -3.58 14.23
C GLY A 312 18.77 -4.48 15.26
N ARG A 313 18.07 -5.46 15.82
CA ARG A 313 18.69 -6.53 16.61
C ARG A 313 19.15 -7.66 15.69
N LYS A 314 20.40 -8.10 15.84
CA LYS A 314 20.83 -9.36 15.25
C LYS A 314 20.05 -10.48 15.94
N ARG A 315 19.56 -11.45 15.16
CA ARG A 315 19.09 -12.70 15.76
C ARG A 315 20.25 -13.26 16.58
N PRO A 316 20.04 -13.64 17.86
CA PRO A 316 21.06 -14.39 18.59
C PRO A 316 21.44 -15.58 17.70
N SER A 317 22.72 -15.70 17.36
CA SER A 317 23.21 -16.90 16.68
C SER A 317 22.94 -18.09 17.59
N GLU A 318 22.59 -19.24 17.02
CA GLU A 318 22.46 -20.50 17.78
C GLU A 318 23.78 -20.91 18.49
N ASP A 319 24.90 -20.24 18.20
CA ASP A 319 26.22 -20.41 18.85
C ASP A 319 26.40 -19.58 20.14
N ASP A 320 25.52 -18.63 20.48
CA ASP A 320 25.64 -17.84 21.73
C ASP A 320 25.00 -18.52 22.95
N SER A 321 24.39 -19.71 22.77
CA SER A 321 23.72 -20.45 23.86
C SER A 321 24.61 -21.45 24.61
N ASP A 322 25.86 -21.62 24.23
CA ASP A 322 26.76 -22.65 24.79
C ASP A 322 27.80 -22.11 25.79
N ALA A 323 27.65 -20.86 26.26
CA ALA A 323 28.67 -20.20 27.06
C ALA A 323 28.37 -20.08 28.57
N GLU A 324 27.51 -20.91 29.18
CA GLU A 324 27.47 -21.00 30.67
C GLU A 324 27.11 -22.43 31.15
N ASP A 325 28.11 -23.30 31.19
CA ASP A 325 28.18 -24.37 32.21
C ASP A 325 29.66 -24.74 32.43
N GLY A 326 30.28 -24.02 33.36
CA GLY A 326 31.68 -24.16 33.73
C GLY A 326 31.87 -23.89 35.22
N GLU A 327 31.16 -24.64 36.07
CA GLU A 327 31.62 -24.85 37.44
C GLU A 327 32.98 -25.57 37.37
N ASP A 328 34.06 -24.91 37.80
CA ASP A 328 35.04 -25.51 38.72
C ASP A 328 36.14 -24.53 39.19
N GLU A 329 36.17 -24.41 40.52
CA GLU A 329 37.33 -24.35 41.42
C GLU A 329 38.40 -23.24 41.30
N ASN A 330 38.32 -22.32 42.27
CA ASN A 330 39.43 -21.89 43.14
C ASN A 330 40.86 -22.25 42.70
N THR A 331 41.63 -21.24 42.26
CA THR A 331 43.02 -21.10 42.73
C THR A 331 43.38 -19.62 42.90
N LEU A 332 43.86 -19.32 44.10
CA LEU A 332 44.47 -18.07 44.51
C LEU A 332 45.94 -18.05 44.05
N ASP A 333 46.38 -16.95 43.46
CA ASP A 333 47.69 -16.29 43.62
C ASP A 333 47.64 -15.04 42.70
N ASP A 334 47.46 -13.84 43.23
CA ASP A 334 48.51 -12.96 43.78
C ASP A 334 49.58 -12.60 42.73
N ASP A 335 49.52 -11.35 42.25
CA ASP A 335 50.68 -10.47 42.08
C ASP A 335 50.18 -9.08 41.63
N GLU A 336 49.98 -8.22 42.63
CA GLU A 336 50.01 -6.76 42.51
C GLU A 336 51.33 -6.31 41.86
N TYR A 337 51.29 -5.61 40.72
CA TYR A 337 52.22 -4.50 40.47
C TYR A 337 51.53 -3.36 39.71
N ASP A 338 51.44 -2.28 40.48
CA ASP A 338 51.21 -0.87 40.19
C ASP A 338 52.07 -0.33 39.03
N ASP A 339 51.50 0.59 38.25
CA ASP A 339 52.00 1.96 38.10
C ASP A 339 51.69 2.53 36.71
N GLU A 340 51.20 3.76 36.76
CA GLU A 340 50.68 4.55 35.66
C GLU A 340 51.80 5.25 34.90
N SER A 341 51.66 5.40 33.58
CA SER A 341 52.33 6.51 32.90
C SER A 341 51.57 6.91 31.64
N ALA A 342 50.87 8.03 31.76
CA ALA A 342 50.51 8.88 30.63
C ALA A 342 51.77 9.46 29.98
N SER A 343 51.80 9.54 28.65
CA SER A 343 52.15 10.77 27.90
C SER A 343 52.21 10.55 26.39
N SER A 344 51.64 11.54 25.69
CA SER A 344 52.10 12.17 24.42
C SER A 344 52.19 11.29 23.18
N ASP A 345 52.04 11.78 21.96
CA ASP A 345 51.54 12.98 21.28
C ASP A 345 51.81 12.61 19.80
N ASP A 346 51.12 13.27 18.88
CA ASP A 346 51.51 13.44 17.47
C ASP A 346 51.70 12.18 16.59
N ASP A 347 50.91 12.07 15.52
CA ASP A 347 51.39 12.72 14.30
C ASP A 347 50.28 12.95 13.27
N ASP A 348 50.28 14.20 12.84
CA ASP A 348 49.64 14.80 11.68
C ASP A 348 50.20 14.20 10.38
N SER A 349 49.36 14.01 9.37
CA SER A 349 49.74 13.99 7.95
C SER A 349 48.48 14.16 7.09
N THR A 350 48.12 15.43 6.89
CA THR A 350 48.02 16.11 5.57
C THR A 350 47.94 15.25 4.31
N ASP A 351 46.89 15.45 3.52
CA ASP A 351 46.91 16.04 2.15
C ASP A 351 45.61 15.66 1.44
N GLU A 352 44.73 16.62 1.18
CA GLU A 352 44.71 17.47 -0.04
C GLU A 352 44.28 16.65 -1.25
N ASP A 353 43.08 16.95 -1.77
CA ASP A 353 42.85 17.18 -3.20
C ASP A 353 41.44 17.78 -3.38
N GLU A 354 41.48 19.11 -3.48
CA GLU A 354 40.46 19.96 -4.09
C GLU A 354 40.42 19.65 -5.60
N ASP A 355 39.23 19.66 -6.20
CA ASP A 355 39.09 20.08 -7.60
C ASP A 355 37.68 20.63 -7.80
N ASP A 356 37.62 21.94 -7.52
CA ASP A 356 36.60 22.90 -7.91
C ASP A 356 36.71 23.15 -9.43
N MET A 357 35.59 23.05 -10.14
CA MET A 357 35.47 23.52 -11.53
C MET A 357 34.17 24.32 -11.64
N GLU A 358 34.29 25.61 -11.33
CA GLU A 358 33.36 26.65 -11.77
C GLU A 358 33.66 27.07 -13.23
N ASP A 359 32.82 27.98 -13.73
CA ASP A 359 32.83 28.75 -14.99
C ASP A 359 32.24 28.07 -16.24
N ASP A 360 31.44 28.73 -17.08
CA ASP A 360 30.83 30.08 -17.11
C ASP A 360 29.92 30.05 -18.38
N ASP A 361 28.69 30.56 -18.38
CA ASP A 361 28.28 31.93 -18.76
C ASP A 361 27.47 31.98 -20.08
N ALA A 362 26.59 32.98 -20.13
CA ALA A 362 26.10 33.73 -21.27
C ALA A 362 25.03 33.13 -22.22
N THR A 363 23.79 33.56 -21.93
CA THR A 363 22.87 34.31 -22.82
C THR A 363 22.96 34.12 -24.35
N SER A 364 21.84 33.74 -24.97
CA SER A 364 21.42 34.32 -26.26
C SER A 364 19.90 34.33 -26.37
N ASP A 365 19.35 35.54 -26.39
CA ASP A 365 18.07 35.85 -27.03
C ASP A 365 18.09 35.36 -28.49
N SER A 366 16.96 34.85 -28.97
CA SER A 366 16.60 35.06 -30.38
C SER A 366 15.08 34.95 -30.58
N ASN A 367 14.50 36.11 -30.86
CA ASN A 367 13.17 36.28 -31.39
C ASN A 367 13.02 35.60 -32.75
N SER A 368 11.84 35.04 -33.02
CA SER A 368 11.33 34.79 -34.37
C SER A 368 9.81 34.77 -34.33
N GLU A 369 9.22 35.94 -34.49
CA GLU A 369 7.85 36.11 -34.96
C GLU A 369 7.84 35.94 -36.49
N VAL A 370 6.91 35.14 -37.02
CA VAL A 370 6.42 35.28 -38.41
C VAL A 370 4.93 34.92 -38.46
N SER A 371 4.20 35.83 -39.09
CA SER A 371 2.76 35.83 -39.37
C SER A 371 2.32 34.93 -40.52
N GLY A 372 1.01 34.68 -40.58
CA GLY A 372 0.21 34.42 -41.81
C GLY A 372 -0.75 33.24 -41.60
N SER A 373 -2.06 33.35 -41.36
CA SER A 373 -3.19 34.05 -42.02
C SER A 373 -4.00 33.12 -42.94
N GLU A 374 -5.33 33.14 -42.73
CA GLU A 374 -6.48 32.79 -43.62
C GLU A 374 -6.81 31.28 -43.74
N GLU A 375 -7.96 30.81 -43.24
CA GLU A 375 -9.39 30.96 -43.65
C GLU A 375 -9.84 30.02 -44.79
N ASP A 376 -11.10 29.56 -44.63
CA ASP A 376 -11.98 28.85 -45.58
C ASP A 376 -11.77 27.33 -45.73
N GLY A 377 -12.77 26.45 -45.66
CA GLY A 377 -14.22 26.58 -45.55
C GLY A 377 -14.92 25.26 -45.93
N THR A 378 -16.18 25.13 -45.51
CA THR A 378 -17.28 24.30 -46.07
C THR A 378 -17.21 22.77 -45.86
N GLU A 379 -18.13 22.13 -45.11
CA GLU A 379 -19.59 21.89 -45.28
C GLU A 379 -19.91 20.61 -46.10
N GLY A 380 -20.91 19.86 -45.63
CA GLY A 380 -21.54 18.70 -46.28
C GLY A 380 -21.57 17.45 -45.37
N ASP A 381 -22.56 17.33 -44.48
CA ASP A 381 -23.94 16.78 -44.67
C ASP A 381 -23.97 15.25 -44.43
N GLU A 382 -24.74 14.81 -43.41
CA GLU A 382 -26.08 14.16 -43.52
C GLU A 382 -25.94 12.71 -44.05
N ASP A 383 -26.59 11.67 -43.55
CA ASP A 383 -27.62 11.45 -42.55
C ASP A 383 -27.64 9.91 -42.31
N ASP A 384 -28.31 9.51 -41.23
CA ASP A 384 -29.39 8.50 -41.23
C ASP A 384 -29.39 7.52 -40.06
N GLU A 385 -30.63 7.38 -39.60
CA GLU A 385 -31.15 6.89 -38.35
C GLU A 385 -31.36 5.35 -38.31
N ASP A 386 -31.80 4.93 -37.13
CA ASP A 386 -32.72 3.82 -36.84
C ASP A 386 -32.18 2.41 -36.54
N GLY A 387 -32.67 1.88 -35.41
CA GLY A 387 -33.25 0.53 -35.40
C GLY A 387 -32.76 -0.42 -34.31
N ASP A 388 -33.28 -0.23 -33.10
CA ASP A 388 -33.92 -1.23 -32.23
C ASP A 388 -33.81 -2.72 -32.67
N ASP A 389 -33.28 -3.59 -31.80
CA ASP A 389 -34.08 -4.61 -31.09
C ASP A 389 -33.23 -5.71 -30.43
N ALA A 390 -33.63 -6.04 -29.22
CA ALA A 390 -33.11 -7.12 -28.40
C ALA A 390 -33.47 -8.51 -28.97
N GLN A 391 -32.51 -9.45 -28.93
CA GLN A 391 -32.82 -10.87 -28.98
C GLN A 391 -32.12 -11.64 -27.86
N ILE A 392 -32.98 -12.08 -26.95
CA ILE A 392 -32.78 -13.05 -25.87
C ILE A 392 -32.43 -14.41 -26.50
N LEU A 393 -31.31 -15.01 -26.07
CA LEU A 393 -31.09 -16.45 -26.22
C LEU A 393 -31.06 -17.10 -24.84
N ALA A 394 -32.18 -17.76 -24.53
CA ALA A 394 -32.30 -18.72 -23.45
C ALA A 394 -31.39 -19.93 -23.74
N ILE A 395 -30.54 -20.29 -22.78
CA ILE A 395 -29.87 -21.59 -22.76
C ILE A 395 -30.66 -22.48 -21.81
N GLU A 396 -31.11 -23.60 -22.35
CA GLU A 396 -31.87 -24.66 -21.71
C GLU A 396 -31.01 -25.38 -20.66
N ASP A 397 -31.60 -25.57 -19.49
CA ASP A 397 -31.15 -26.44 -18.40
C ASP A 397 -31.82 -27.81 -18.57
N ASP A 398 -31.03 -28.89 -18.62
CA ASP A 398 -31.56 -30.24 -18.44
C ASP A 398 -30.52 -31.23 -17.87
N SER A 399 -31.02 -31.98 -16.89
CA SER A 399 -30.64 -33.34 -16.45
C SER A 399 -29.60 -33.57 -15.34
N SER A 400 -30.12 -33.59 -14.10
CA SER A 400 -30.28 -34.74 -13.18
C SER A 400 -29.07 -35.53 -12.62
N ASP A 401 -28.97 -35.48 -11.28
CA ASP A 401 -28.88 -36.54 -10.25
C ASP A 401 -27.81 -37.65 -10.29
N GLU A 402 -26.97 -37.75 -9.24
CA GLU A 402 -27.08 -38.73 -8.12
C GLU A 402 -25.76 -38.87 -7.31
N ASP A 403 -25.95 -39.16 -6.02
CA ASP A 403 -24.99 -39.34 -4.92
C ASP A 403 -23.88 -40.39 -5.14
N GLY A 404 -22.72 -40.19 -4.48
CA GLY A 404 -21.67 -41.21 -4.41
C GLY A 404 -20.51 -40.90 -3.47
N ASN A 405 -20.67 -41.27 -2.19
CA ASN A 405 -19.62 -41.34 -1.18
C ASN A 405 -18.51 -42.33 -1.59
N GLY A 406 -17.23 -41.95 -1.49
CA GLY A 406 -16.11 -42.82 -1.90
C GLY A 406 -14.73 -42.32 -1.48
N SER A 407 -14.34 -42.67 -0.26
CA SER A 407 -12.97 -42.58 0.27
C SER A 407 -11.94 -43.40 -0.54
N ILE A 408 -10.67 -42.99 -0.43
CA ILE A 408 -9.42 -43.76 -0.55
C ILE A 408 -8.60 -43.65 -1.85
N LEU A 409 -7.52 -42.86 -1.81
CA LEU A 409 -6.18 -43.15 -2.38
C LEU A 409 -5.17 -42.37 -1.51
N SER A 410 -4.57 -42.97 -0.48
CA SER A 410 -3.36 -43.81 -0.50
C SER A 410 -2.07 -43.00 -0.65
N THR A 411 -1.33 -42.95 0.46
CA THR A 411 0.07 -42.55 0.63
C THR A 411 1.01 -43.37 -0.26
N HIS A 412 1.29 -42.93 -1.50
CA HIS A 412 2.45 -43.46 -2.23
C HIS A 412 3.06 -42.64 -3.37
N ASP A 413 2.76 -41.35 -3.52
CA ASP A 413 3.46 -40.53 -4.54
C ASP A 413 4.12 -39.27 -3.93
N ILE A 414 4.69 -39.43 -2.71
CA ILE A 414 5.71 -38.53 -2.17
C ILE A 414 7.04 -38.99 -2.78
N GLY A 415 7.47 -38.33 -3.86
CA GLY A 415 8.67 -38.78 -4.55
C GLY A 415 9.22 -37.89 -5.65
N TYR A 416 8.94 -36.58 -5.68
CA TYR A 416 9.75 -35.61 -6.45
C TYR A 416 9.74 -34.25 -5.76
N LEU A 417 10.66 -34.09 -4.81
CA LEU A 417 11.03 -32.81 -4.20
C LEU A 417 12.36 -32.40 -4.85
N LEU A 418 12.50 -31.09 -5.14
CA LEU A 418 13.71 -30.37 -5.57
C LEU A 418 13.95 -30.31 -7.09
N GLU A 419 13.31 -29.36 -7.75
CA GLU A 419 13.94 -28.61 -8.84
C GLU A 419 13.49 -27.13 -8.71
N LEU A 420 14.41 -26.29 -8.23
CA LEU A 420 14.31 -24.83 -8.35
C LEU A 420 14.40 -24.49 -9.85
N PRO A 421 13.59 -23.58 -10.42
CA PRO A 421 13.81 -23.16 -11.78
C PRO A 421 15.05 -22.28 -11.85
N ASP A 422 16.07 -22.77 -12.56
CA ASP A 422 17.25 -22.03 -12.94
C ASP A 422 16.90 -20.74 -13.67
N THR A 423 17.67 -19.70 -13.34
CA THR A 423 17.82 -18.45 -14.10
C THR A 423 18.04 -18.74 -15.59
N THR A 424 17.05 -18.47 -16.42
CA THR A 424 17.21 -18.44 -17.87
C THR A 424 17.03 -17.01 -18.38
N TYR A 425 18.13 -16.51 -18.93
CA TYR A 425 18.24 -15.27 -19.67
C TYR A 425 17.24 -15.25 -20.83
N TYR A 426 16.55 -14.12 -21.01
CA TYR A 426 15.78 -13.86 -22.23
C TYR A 426 16.73 -13.59 -23.41
N GLU A 427 16.83 -14.52 -24.36
CA GLU A 427 17.37 -14.24 -25.69
C GLU A 427 16.26 -13.68 -26.59
N ILE A 428 16.52 -12.49 -27.12
CA ILE A 428 15.69 -11.76 -28.07
C ILE A 428 15.90 -12.37 -29.45
N HIS A 429 14.90 -13.03 -30.02
CA HIS A 429 14.88 -13.35 -31.44
C HIS A 429 14.16 -12.23 -32.22
N GLY A 430 14.95 -11.35 -32.82
CA GLY A 430 14.54 -10.52 -33.94
C GLY A 430 14.59 -11.34 -35.23
N GLN A 431 13.50 -11.36 -35.99
CA GLN A 431 13.51 -11.76 -37.39
C GLN A 431 13.03 -10.57 -38.22
N TYR A 432 14.01 -9.87 -38.80
CA TYR A 432 13.81 -9.07 -40.01
C TYR A 432 13.59 -10.04 -41.17
N SER A 433 12.45 -9.92 -41.86
CA SER A 433 12.25 -10.55 -43.16
C SER A 433 12.56 -9.53 -44.24
N SER A 434 13.61 -9.81 -45.01
CA SER A 434 13.99 -9.11 -46.23
C SER A 434 13.97 -10.13 -47.36
N ASP A 435 12.94 -10.07 -48.20
CA ASP A 435 12.93 -10.79 -49.48
C ASP A 435 12.68 -9.76 -50.59
N GLU A 436 13.77 -9.42 -51.28
CA GLU A 436 13.79 -8.85 -52.64
C GLU A 436 14.15 -9.98 -53.63
N ASP A 437 13.68 -9.78 -54.86
CA ASP A 437 14.03 -10.45 -56.13
C ASP A 437 13.34 -11.82 -56.39
N ASP A 438 12.70 -12.11 -57.53
CA ASP A 438 12.98 -11.67 -58.89
C ASP A 438 11.75 -11.88 -59.82
N ALA A 439 11.81 -11.21 -60.96
CA ALA A 439 10.87 -11.13 -62.07
C ALA A 439 10.56 -12.49 -62.77
N GLU A 440 9.39 -12.57 -63.44
CA GLU A 440 9.30 -12.88 -64.87
C GLU A 440 7.88 -12.71 -65.45
N ASP A 441 7.89 -12.23 -66.68
CA ASP A 441 6.84 -11.96 -67.69
C ASP A 441 5.70 -13.01 -67.83
N ASP A 442 4.49 -12.55 -68.18
CA ASP A 442 3.91 -12.66 -69.54
C ASP A 442 2.37 -12.40 -69.59
N GLU A 443 1.98 -11.71 -70.68
CA GLU A 443 0.65 -11.45 -71.28
C GLU A 443 -0.36 -10.45 -70.67
#